data_AF-A0A7C3HQB1-F1
#
_entry.id   AF-A0A7C3HQB1-F1
#
_cell.length_a   1.000
_cell.length_b   1.000
_cell.length_c   1.000
_cell.angle_alpha   90.00
_cell.angle_beta   90.00
_cell.angle_gamma   90.00
#
_symmetry.space_group_name_H-M   'P 1'
#
loop_
_entity.id
_entity.type
_entity.pdbx_description
1 polymer ?
#
loop_
_entity_poly.entity_id
_entity_poly.type
_entity_poly.pdbx_seq_one_letter_code
_entity_poly.pdbx_strand_id
1 'polypeptide(L)'
;MAKIYPTFFAKVAALGYFIARNHPFADGNKRTSFAVMADVLEKNGYYLQWEVSTATLIMPLLAAGHLEISGLRFALLHGCDLDTADDSL
;
A
#
# COMPACT_ATOMS: atom_id res chain seq x y z
N MET A 1 -13.89 -10.78 -17.91
CA MET A 1 -14.17 -10.03 -16.66
C MET A 1 -13.06 -9.00 -16.48
N ALA A 2 -13.40 -7.71 -16.39
CA ALA A 2 -12.41 -6.66 -16.16
C ALA A 2 -11.79 -6.84 -14.76
N LYS A 3 -10.47 -6.75 -14.66
CA LYS A 3 -9.72 -6.93 -13.42
C LYS A 3 -9.82 -5.64 -12.61
N ILE A 4 -10.44 -5.69 -11.42
CA ILE A 4 -10.74 -4.51 -10.57
C ILE A 4 -9.46 -3.78 -10.13
N TYR A 5 -8.36 -4.51 -9.94
CA TYR A 5 -7.03 -3.97 -9.67
C TYR A 5 -6.05 -4.51 -10.72
N PRO A 6 -5.87 -3.80 -11.86
CA PRO A 6 -5.24 -4.38 -13.06
C PRO A 6 -3.75 -4.64 -12.89
N THR A 7 -3.05 -3.82 -12.10
CA THR A 7 -1.60 -3.88 -11.94
C THR A 7 -1.17 -4.60 -10.65
N PHE A 8 0.13 -4.83 -10.47
CA PHE A 8 0.65 -5.47 -9.26
C PHE A 8 0.54 -4.51 -8.07
N PHE A 9 1.02 -3.27 -8.23
CA PHE A 9 0.97 -2.26 -7.18
C PHE A 9 -0.47 -1.87 -6.82
N ALA A 10 -1.41 -1.88 -7.78
CA ALA A 10 -2.83 -1.68 -7.49
C ALA A 10 -3.40 -2.76 -6.55
N LYS A 11 -2.97 -4.02 -6.69
CA LYS A 11 -3.41 -5.11 -5.79
C LYS A 11 -2.77 -4.98 -4.41
N VAL A 12 -1.48 -4.64 -4.34
CA VAL A 12 -0.79 -4.43 -3.06
C VAL A 12 -1.44 -3.27 -2.30
N ALA A 13 -1.73 -2.16 -3.00
CA ALA A 13 -2.46 -1.04 -2.43
C ALA A 13 -3.86 -1.44 -1.92
N ALA A 14 -4.62 -2.19 -2.72
CA ALA A 14 -5.94 -2.67 -2.29
C ALA A 14 -5.87 -3.57 -1.05
N LEU A 15 -4.88 -4.48 -1.00
CA LEU A 15 -4.63 -5.35 0.15
C LEU A 15 -4.36 -4.53 1.43
N GLY A 16 -3.43 -3.57 1.36
CA GLY A 16 -3.13 -2.67 2.47
C GLY A 16 -4.34 -1.83 2.89
N TYR A 17 -5.06 -1.25 1.92
CA TYR A 17 -6.24 -0.41 2.14
C TYR A 17 -7.32 -1.14 2.93
N PHE A 18 -7.72 -2.35 2.50
CA PHE A 18 -8.78 -3.08 3.18
C PHE A 18 -8.39 -3.56 4.57
N ILE A 19 -7.12 -3.96 4.79
CA ILE A 19 -6.66 -4.29 6.15
C ILE A 19 -6.72 -3.06 7.05
N ALA A 20 -6.30 -1.89 6.56
CA ALA A 20 -6.29 -0.66 7.35
C ALA A 20 -7.70 -0.13 7.63
N ARG A 21 -8.62 -0.21 6.67
CA ARG A 21 -9.98 0.39 6.73
C ARG A 21 -11.04 -0.51 7.34
N ASN A 22 -10.95 -1.83 7.15
CA ASN A 22 -12.01 -2.74 7.60
C ASN A 22 -11.76 -3.29 9.01
N HIS A 23 -10.63 -2.95 9.63
CA HIS A 23 -10.28 -3.38 10.99
C HIS A 23 -10.48 -4.89 11.26
N PRO A 24 -9.92 -5.79 10.44
CA PRO A 24 -10.13 -7.24 10.60
C PRO A 24 -9.52 -7.84 11.89
N PHE A 25 -8.62 -7.11 12.55
CA PHE A 25 -7.99 -7.54 13.80
C PHE A 25 -8.43 -6.67 14.99
N ALA A 26 -8.40 -7.24 16.19
CA ALA A 26 -8.73 -6.54 17.43
C ALA A 26 -7.83 -5.31 17.69
N ASP A 27 -6.54 -5.41 17.36
CA ASP A 27 -5.58 -4.30 17.32
C ASP A 27 -4.54 -4.58 16.23
N GLY A 28 -3.72 -3.58 15.90
CA GLY A 28 -2.55 -3.73 15.04
C GLY A 28 -2.85 -3.53 13.56
N ASN A 29 -4.09 -3.26 13.16
CA ASN A 29 -4.51 -3.15 11.74
C ASN A 29 -3.56 -2.31 10.87
N LYS A 30 -3.12 -1.13 11.34
CA LYS A 30 -2.15 -0.30 10.62
C LYS A 30 -0.77 -0.95 10.49
N ARG A 31 -0.27 -1.58 11.55
CA ARG A 31 1.03 -2.28 11.56
C ARG A 31 0.99 -3.50 10.65
N THR A 32 -0.08 -4.28 10.71
CA THR A 32 -0.30 -5.45 9.86
C THR A 32 -0.47 -5.06 8.39
N SER A 33 -1.25 -4.00 8.10
CA SER A 33 -1.40 -3.48 6.75
C SER A 33 -0.05 -3.09 6.13
N PHE A 34 0.78 -2.34 6.85
CA PHE A 34 2.12 -1.98 6.41
C PHE A 34 3.01 -3.21 6.20
N ALA A 35 3.07 -4.11 7.19
CA ALA A 35 3.92 -5.31 7.13
C ALA A 35 3.56 -6.22 5.95
N VAL A 36 2.26 -6.41 5.68
CA VAL A 36 1.79 -7.23 4.56
C VAL A 36 2.14 -6.59 3.22
N MET A 37 1.99 -5.26 3.09
CA MET A 37 2.41 -4.57 1.86
C MET A 37 3.92 -4.72 1.63
N ALA A 38 4.73 -4.46 2.65
CA ALA A 38 6.19 -4.57 2.57
C ALA A 38 6.64 -6.01 2.22
N ASP A 39 6.09 -7.02 2.90
CA ASP A 39 6.42 -8.43 2.67
C ASP A 39 6.05 -8.90 1.24
N VAL A 40 4.88 -8.49 0.74
CA VAL A 40 4.47 -8.83 -0.64
C VAL A 40 5.38 -8.15 -1.66
N LEU A 41 5.73 -6.88 -1.45
CA LEU A 41 6.66 -6.18 -2.33
C LEU A 41 8.03 -6.86 -2.35
N GLU A 42 8.58 -7.15 -1.16
CA GLU A 42 9.91 -7.75 -1.00
C GLU A 42 10.00 -9.12 -1.67
N LYS A 43 8.98 -9.97 -1.50
CA LYS A 43 8.88 -11.28 -2.18
C LYS A 43 8.82 -11.18 -3.70
N ASN A 44 8.50 -10.01 -4.25
CA ASN A 44 8.46 -9.73 -5.68
C ASN A 44 9.64 -8.85 -6.14
N GLY A 45 10.67 -8.66 -5.30
CA GLY A 45 11.88 -7.91 -5.65
C GLY A 45 11.74 -6.39 -5.55
N TYR A 46 10.67 -5.89 -4.95
CA TYR A 46 10.45 -4.46 -4.72
C TYR A 46 10.70 -4.14 -3.25
N TYR A 47 11.46 -3.08 -2.96
CA TYR A 47 11.84 -2.72 -1.61
C TYR A 47 11.31 -1.33 -1.28
N LEU A 48 10.50 -1.22 -0.23
CA LEU A 48 9.92 0.05 0.19
C LEU A 48 10.93 0.85 1.02
N GLN A 49 11.42 1.95 0.47
CA GLN A 49 12.44 2.84 1.05
C GLN A 49 11.83 3.99 1.87
N TRP A 50 10.67 3.77 2.47
CA TRP A 50 10.06 4.79 3.32
C TRP A 50 10.81 4.95 4.63
N GLU A 51 11.08 6.20 4.99
CA GLU A 51 11.42 6.52 6.37
C GLU A 51 10.25 6.21 7.31
N VAL A 52 10.57 6.00 8.59
CA VAL A 52 9.57 5.79 9.65
C VAL A 52 8.56 6.94 9.70
N SER A 53 9.01 8.18 9.44
CA SER A 53 8.18 9.38 9.35
C SER A 53 7.10 9.24 8.27
N THR A 54 7.48 8.80 7.06
CA THR A 54 6.58 8.58 5.93
C THR A 54 5.55 7.50 6.23
N ALA A 55 5.97 6.35 6.78
CA ALA A 55 5.04 5.29 7.16
C ALA A 55 4.06 5.75 8.27
N THR A 56 4.55 6.52 9.23
CA THR A 56 3.74 7.08 10.34
C THR A 56 2.75 8.15 9.85
N LEU A 57 3.00 8.78 8.70
CA LEU A 57 2.04 9.69 8.06
C LEU A 57 1.01 8.92 7.20
N ILE A 58 1.48 8.02 6.33
CA ILE A 58 0.65 7.33 5.34
C ILE A 58 -0.35 6.40 6.02
N MET A 59 0.09 5.58 6.99
CA MET A 59 -0.78 4.55 7.56
C MET A 59 -1.98 5.12 8.34
N PRO A 60 -1.85 6.20 9.13
CA PRO A 60 -3.01 6.89 9.70
C PRO A 60 -3.92 7.54 8.66
N LEU A 61 -3.39 8.19 7.62
CA LEU A 61 -4.20 8.78 6.54
C LEU A 61 -5.01 7.71 5.81
N LEU A 62 -4.40 6.56 5.55
CA LEU A 62 -5.06 5.39 4.97
C LEU A 62 -6.20 4.89 5.86
N ALA A 63 -5.93 4.67 7.15
CA ALA A 63 -6.94 4.17 8.10
C ALA A 63 -8.09 5.17 8.32
N ALA A 64 -7.80 6.47 8.33
CA ALA A 64 -8.79 7.54 8.45
C ALA A 64 -9.60 7.75 7.17
N GLY A 65 -9.19 7.14 6.05
CA GLY A 65 -9.85 7.27 4.76
C GLY A 65 -9.56 8.57 4.02
N HIS A 66 -8.44 9.21 4.33
CA HIS A 66 -7.92 10.36 3.60
C HIS A 66 -6.99 9.97 2.45
N LEU A 67 -6.67 8.68 2.32
CA LEU A 67 -5.87 8.13 1.22
C LEU A 67 -6.62 6.96 0.57
N GLU A 68 -6.98 7.12 -0.69
CA GLU A 68 -7.64 6.09 -1.50
C GLU A 68 -6.62 5.12 -2.13
N ILE A 69 -7.11 4.00 -2.65
CA ILE A 69 -6.27 2.93 -3.23
C ILE A 69 -5.32 3.46 -4.32
N SER A 70 -5.79 4.37 -5.19
CA SER A 70 -4.96 4.98 -6.24
C SER A 70 -3.82 5.84 -5.66
N GLY A 71 -4.11 6.62 -4.61
CA GLY A 71 -3.09 7.40 -3.91
C GLY A 71 -2.09 6.52 -3.17
N LEU A 72 -2.55 5.44 -2.55
CA LEU A 72 -1.67 4.46 -1.93
C LEU A 72 -0.79 3.75 -2.97
N ARG A 73 -1.33 3.36 -4.12
CA ARG A 73 -0.54 2.82 -5.25
C ARG A 73 0.58 3.78 -5.64
N PHE A 74 0.27 5.06 -5.84
CA PHE A 74 1.25 6.08 -6.16
C PHE A 74 2.36 6.15 -5.09
N ALA A 75 1.97 6.17 -3.83
CA ALA A 75 2.93 6.22 -2.72
C ALA A 75 3.84 4.99 -2.67
N LEU A 76 3.31 3.80 -2.96
CA LEU A 76 4.10 2.55 -3.00
C LEU A 76 5.09 2.55 -4.18
N LEU A 77 4.66 3.00 -5.36
CA LEU A 77 5.56 3.14 -6.52
C LEU A 77 6.70 4.10 -6.21
N HIS A 78 6.37 5.29 -5.69
CA HIS A 78 7.37 6.28 -5.28
C HIS A 78 8.29 5.73 -4.17
N GLY A 79 7.72 5.01 -3.21
CA GLY A 79 8.48 4.39 -2.13
C GLY A 79 9.44 3.29 -2.59
N CYS A 80 9.20 2.69 -3.75
CA CYS A 80 10.08 1.69 -4.37
C CYS A 80 11.04 2.29 -5.41
N ASP A 81 11.12 3.63 -5.51
CA ASP A 81 11.91 4.35 -6.52
C ASP A 81 11.53 3.96 -7.97
N LEU A 82 10.23 3.75 -8.20
CA LEU A 82 9.67 3.40 -9.51
C LEU A 82 8.95 4.59 -10.14
N ASP A 83 8.86 4.57 -11.47
CA ASP A 83 8.08 5.57 -12.20
C ASP A 83 6.60 5.47 -11.83
N THR A 84 6.10 6.55 -11.22
CA THR A 84 4.70 6.66 -10.80
C THR A 84 3.72 6.84 -11.95
N ALA A 85 4.21 7.21 -13.14
CA ALA A 85 3.42 7.34 -14.36
C ALA A 85 3.32 6.03 -15.16
N ASP A 86 4.04 4.97 -14.75
CA ASP A 86 3.93 3.67 -15.39
C ASP A 86 2.62 2.98 -14.99
N ASP A 87 1.63 3.02 -15.87
CA ASP A 87 0.33 2.37 -15.69
C ASP A 87 0.38 0.84 -15.80
N SER A 88 1.53 0.25 -16.19
CA SER A 88 1.70 -1.20 -16.23
C SER A 88 2.06 -1.82 -14.86
N LEU A 89 2.56 -1.00 -13.91
CA LEU A 89 3.06 -1.43 -12.60
C LEU A 89 1.99 -1.46 -11.49
#